data_AF-A0A9X7NX99-F1
#
_entry.id   AF-A0A9X7NX99-F1
#
_cell.length_a   1.000
_cell.length_b   1.000
_cell.length_c   1.000
_cell.angle_alpha   90.00
_cell.angle_beta   90.00
_cell.angle_gamma   90.00
#
_symmetry.space_group_name_H-M   'P 1'
#
loop_
_entity.id
_entity.type
_entity.pdbx_description
1 polymer ?
#
loop_
_entity_poly.entity_id
_entity_poly.type
_entity_poly.pdbx_seq_one_letter_code
_entity_poly.pdbx_strand_id
1 'polypeptide(L)'
;MTTYAEIRNNAPLWPGVMDRSLLGNRQAQAALYLADMAKRGKWSTVIRELDRGDHVVDVKAWRPGGKTWLTVLHQAGWHGASADVASWLIEQGALRSQPDAAGRTAYDLAVEHQRSAELLEVLKPPPAALDPDRVAALNFQLTVVIDDLIQHLFRDGDLRQMLRYPPVEVLHELPRKQLWFPVPYLWGGFRIGLRDNDIEVVGGYRELDPVGDVHVATVGYLITPEGPSQVYEGYE
;
A
#
# COMPACT_ATOMS: atom_id res chain seq x y z
N MET A 1 -3.01 -27.51 3.84
CA MET A 1 -1.92 -26.86 4.59
C MET A 1 -1.38 -25.71 3.79
N THR A 2 -2.12 -24.60 3.81
CA THR A 2 -1.70 -23.33 3.21
C THR A 2 -1.06 -22.49 4.32
N THR A 3 0.26 -22.43 4.33
CA THR A 3 1.02 -21.66 5.32
C THR A 3 0.84 -20.15 5.12
N TYR A 4 1.05 -19.37 6.19
CA TYR A 4 1.06 -17.90 6.12
C TYR A 4 2.00 -17.34 5.03
N ALA A 5 3.14 -18.00 4.81
CA ALA A 5 4.09 -17.62 3.76
C ALA A 5 3.50 -17.83 2.35
N GLU A 6 2.74 -18.91 2.15
CA GLU A 6 2.03 -19.19 0.89
C GLU A 6 0.89 -18.20 0.66
N ILE A 7 0.18 -17.77 1.71
CA ILE A 7 -0.86 -16.73 1.61
C ILE A 7 -0.25 -15.40 1.17
N ARG A 8 0.88 -15.00 1.78
CA ARG A 8 1.60 -13.78 1.39
C ARG A 8 2.15 -13.87 -0.04
N ASN A 9 2.54 -15.06 -0.52
CA ASN A 9 3.01 -15.34 -1.88
C ASN A 9 4.05 -14.33 -2.42
N ASN A 10 5.00 -13.92 -1.56
CA ASN A 10 6.00 -12.89 -1.86
C ASN A 10 5.42 -11.57 -2.40
N ALA A 11 4.14 -11.27 -2.12
CA ALA A 11 3.51 -10.04 -2.56
C ALA A 11 4.18 -8.83 -1.88
N PRO A 12 4.47 -7.75 -2.62
CA PRO A 12 5.05 -6.53 -2.06
C PRO A 12 4.18 -5.94 -0.95
N LEU A 13 4.81 -5.38 0.07
CA LEU A 13 4.14 -4.79 1.21
C LEU A 13 3.40 -3.49 0.82
N TRP A 14 2.15 -3.31 1.26
CA TRP A 14 1.48 -2.02 1.32
C TRP A 14 1.55 -1.44 2.74
N PRO A 15 2.22 -0.30 2.97
CA PRO A 15 2.41 0.27 4.31
C PRO A 15 1.16 1.03 4.80
N GLY A 16 0.02 0.33 4.88
CA GLY A 16 -1.31 0.94 5.07
C GLY A 16 -1.61 1.59 6.43
N VAL A 17 -0.67 1.64 7.37
CA VAL A 17 -0.93 2.23 8.69
C VAL A 17 -0.77 3.75 8.66
N MET A 18 -1.83 4.46 9.02
CA MET A 18 -1.89 5.91 9.11
C MET A 18 -1.63 6.40 10.53
N ASP A 19 -2.27 5.80 11.52
CA ASP A 19 -2.10 6.19 12.91
C ASP A 19 -0.76 5.71 13.44
N ARG A 20 0.05 6.66 13.91
CA ARG A 20 1.36 6.39 14.50
C ARG A 20 1.26 5.49 15.73
N SER A 21 0.15 5.52 16.48
CA SER A 21 -0.03 4.69 17.68
C SER A 21 0.00 3.18 17.36
N LEU A 22 -0.32 2.82 16.12
CA LEU A 22 -0.35 1.45 15.62
C LEU A 22 0.99 0.97 15.05
N LEU A 23 1.99 1.85 14.98
CA LEU A 23 3.34 1.53 14.49
C LEU A 23 4.30 1.27 15.66
N GLY A 24 5.23 0.32 15.47
CA GLY A 24 6.37 0.17 16.36
C GLY A 24 7.25 1.43 16.37
N ASN A 25 7.80 1.79 17.53
CA ASN A 25 8.57 3.03 17.72
C ASN A 25 9.68 3.23 16.67
N ARG A 26 10.46 2.19 16.36
CA ARG A 26 11.52 2.23 15.34
C ARG A 26 10.98 2.52 13.94
N GLN A 27 9.89 1.86 13.57
CA GLN A 27 9.23 2.05 12.26
C GLN A 27 8.64 3.45 12.14
N ALA A 28 7.94 3.93 13.17
CA ALA A 28 7.38 5.28 13.21
C ALA A 28 8.46 6.36 13.06
N GLN A 29 9.57 6.23 13.79
CA GLN A 29 10.70 7.18 13.72
C GLN A 29 11.36 7.16 12.33
N ALA A 30 11.60 5.98 11.77
CA ALA A 30 12.18 5.85 10.43
C ALA A 30 11.29 6.47 9.35
N ALA A 31 9.97 6.22 9.39
CA ALA A 31 9.03 6.79 8.44
C ALA A 31 8.93 8.32 8.54
N LEU A 32 8.94 8.88 9.76
CA LEU A 32 8.98 10.33 9.97
C LEU A 32 10.28 10.94 9.42
N TYR A 33 11.42 10.31 9.72
CA TYR A 33 12.73 10.77 9.25
C TYR A 33 12.83 10.74 7.73
N LEU A 34 12.42 9.64 7.09
CA LEU A 34 12.39 9.50 5.64
C LEU A 34 11.52 10.59 4.99
N ALA A 35 10.32 10.81 5.52
CA ALA A 35 9.42 11.86 5.03
C ALA A 35 10.01 13.27 5.20
N ASP A 36 10.68 13.56 6.32
CA ASP A 36 11.35 14.85 6.56
C ASP A 36 12.52 15.08 5.61
N MET A 37 13.30 14.04 5.29
CA MET A 37 14.42 14.14 4.35
C MET A 37 13.93 14.35 2.92
N ALA A 38 12.88 13.62 2.50
CA ALA A 38 12.28 13.78 1.18
C ALA A 38 11.64 15.17 1.01
N LYS A 39 10.91 15.67 2.01
CA LYS A 39 10.34 17.03 2.02
C LYS A 39 11.41 18.15 1.94
N ARG A 40 12.66 17.84 2.29
CA ARG A 40 13.80 18.78 2.21
C ARG A 40 14.65 18.57 0.95
N GLY A 41 14.24 17.66 0.05
CA GLY A 41 15.00 17.31 -1.15
C GLY A 41 16.37 16.67 -0.85
N LYS A 42 16.55 16.03 0.31
CA LYS A 42 17.84 15.43 0.72
C LYS A 42 18.00 14.01 0.13
N TRP A 43 18.06 13.92 -1.20
CA TRP A 43 18.00 12.64 -1.95
C TRP A 43 19.09 11.65 -1.59
N SER A 44 20.33 12.08 -1.39
CA SER A 44 21.41 11.19 -0.94
C SER A 44 21.12 10.54 0.42
N THR A 45 20.45 11.27 1.31
CA THR A 45 20.00 10.72 2.59
C THR A 45 18.82 9.78 2.38
N VAL A 46 17.81 10.17 1.60
CA VAL A 46 16.65 9.30 1.28
C VAL A 46 17.11 7.95 0.72
N ILE A 47 18.00 7.95 -0.27
CA ILE A 47 18.58 6.75 -0.87
C ILE A 47 19.28 5.92 0.19
N ARG A 48 20.18 6.52 0.97
CA ARG A 48 20.91 5.81 2.03
C ARG A 48 19.98 5.17 3.06
N GLU A 49 18.89 5.84 3.44
CA GLU A 49 17.94 5.29 4.42
C GLU A 49 17.16 4.10 3.85
N LEU A 50 16.79 4.14 2.57
CA LEU A 50 16.07 3.06 1.89
C LEU A 50 16.98 1.87 1.54
N ASP A 51 18.26 2.11 1.28
CA ASP A 51 19.26 1.10 0.90
C ASP A 51 19.91 0.36 2.09
N ARG A 52 19.47 0.63 3.33
CA ARG A 52 20.08 -0.01 4.53
C ARG A 52 19.90 -1.52 4.61
N GLY A 53 19.01 -2.10 3.81
CA GLY A 53 18.71 -3.55 3.81
C GLY A 53 17.99 -4.07 5.06
N ASP A 54 17.66 -3.20 6.03
CA ASP A 54 16.92 -3.58 7.24
C ASP A 54 15.39 -3.49 7.06
N HIS A 55 14.94 -2.95 5.92
CA HIS A 55 13.53 -2.83 5.50
C HIS A 55 12.59 -2.26 6.58
N VAL A 56 13.11 -1.40 7.47
CA VAL A 56 12.32 -0.79 8.56
C VAL A 56 11.23 0.13 8.02
N VAL A 57 11.47 0.75 6.87
CA VAL A 57 10.51 1.60 6.16
C VAL A 57 10.47 1.17 4.69
N ASP A 58 9.26 1.17 4.12
CA ASP A 58 9.04 0.86 2.71
C ASP A 58 9.05 2.16 1.88
N VAL A 59 9.57 2.12 0.65
CA VAL A 59 9.62 3.27 -0.27
C VAL A 59 8.22 3.85 -0.59
N LYS A 60 7.16 3.04 -0.50
CA LYS A 60 5.75 3.44 -0.69
C LYS A 60 5.15 4.14 0.53
N ALA A 61 5.92 4.25 1.62
CA ALA A 61 5.45 4.88 2.84
C ALA A 61 5.26 6.38 2.67
N TRP A 62 4.27 6.89 3.38
CA TRP A 62 4.01 8.31 3.61
C TRP A 62 4.33 8.65 5.06
N ARG A 63 4.19 9.92 5.41
CA ARG A 63 4.34 10.37 6.80
C ARG A 63 3.19 9.81 7.67
N PRO A 64 3.46 8.98 8.70
CA PRO A 64 2.42 8.54 9.63
C PRO A 64 1.82 9.75 10.37
N GLY A 65 0.50 9.76 10.52
CA GLY A 65 -0.28 10.88 11.06
C GLY A 65 -0.35 12.12 10.16
N GLY A 66 0.27 12.07 8.97
CA GLY A 66 0.21 13.13 7.97
C GLY A 66 -1.07 13.06 7.14
N LYS A 67 -1.65 14.22 6.80
CA LYS A 67 -2.89 14.30 6.03
C LYS A 67 -2.71 14.31 4.51
N THR A 68 -1.48 14.48 4.01
CA THR A 68 -1.22 14.67 2.57
C THR A 68 -0.88 13.39 1.83
N TRP A 69 -0.49 12.33 2.54
CA TRP A 69 -0.07 11.03 1.99
C TRP A 69 1.08 11.08 0.98
N LEU A 70 1.86 12.17 0.96
CA LEU A 70 3.02 12.29 0.07
C LEU A 70 4.07 11.24 0.42
N THR A 71 4.41 10.42 -0.56
CA THR A 71 5.55 9.48 -0.52
C THR A 71 6.83 10.17 -0.97
N VAL A 72 7.96 9.46 -0.91
CA VAL A 72 9.23 9.98 -1.44
C VAL A 72 9.17 10.25 -2.95
N LEU A 73 8.38 9.47 -3.71
CA LEU A 73 8.20 9.69 -5.16
C LEU A 73 7.39 10.97 -5.44
N HIS A 74 6.34 11.23 -4.64
CA HIS A 74 5.62 12.51 -4.72
C HIS A 74 6.53 13.69 -4.45
N GLN A 75 7.39 13.58 -3.42
CA GLN A 75 8.37 14.63 -3.13
C GLN A 75 9.37 14.81 -4.28
N ALA A 76 9.76 13.74 -4.98
CA ALA A 76 10.64 13.81 -6.14
C ALA A 76 10.00 14.62 -7.28
N GLY A 77 8.72 14.37 -7.58
CA GLY A 77 7.94 15.16 -8.54
C GLY A 77 7.75 16.62 -8.08
N TRP A 78 7.40 16.83 -6.81
CA TRP A 78 7.24 18.17 -6.24
C TRP A 78 8.51 19.01 -6.33
N HIS A 79 9.68 18.45 -5.97
CA HIS A 79 10.94 19.20 -5.91
C HIS A 79 11.69 19.26 -7.24
N GLY A 80 11.34 18.43 -8.22
CA GLY A 80 12.13 18.28 -9.44
C GLY A 80 13.45 17.54 -9.19
N ALA A 81 13.39 16.38 -8.55
CA ALA A 81 14.56 15.50 -8.43
C ALA A 81 15.10 15.10 -9.83
N SER A 82 16.36 14.65 -9.90
CA SER A 82 16.87 14.12 -11.16
C SER A 82 16.09 12.87 -11.60
N ALA A 83 16.04 12.63 -12.91
CA ALA A 83 15.47 11.42 -13.48
C ALA A 83 16.09 10.14 -12.89
N ASP A 84 17.40 10.16 -12.59
CA ASP A 84 18.10 9.05 -11.94
C ASP A 84 17.57 8.76 -10.52
N VAL A 85 17.28 9.81 -9.73
CA VAL A 85 16.74 9.63 -8.38
C VAL A 85 15.33 9.05 -8.45
N ALA A 86 14.49 9.57 -9.36
CA ALA A 86 13.15 9.04 -9.56
C ALA A 86 13.17 7.59 -10.05
N SER A 87 14.05 7.27 -11.00
CA SER A 87 14.23 5.91 -11.54
C SER A 87 14.67 4.95 -10.44
N TRP A 88 15.66 5.33 -9.63
CA TRP A 88 16.10 4.51 -8.51
C TRP A 88 14.98 4.24 -7.50
N LEU A 89 14.17 5.25 -7.15
CA LEU A 89 13.03 5.06 -6.25
C LEU A 89 12.01 4.06 -6.83
N ILE A 90 11.74 4.14 -8.14
CA ILE A 90 10.85 3.21 -8.84
C ILE A 90 11.44 1.78 -8.85
N GLU A 91 12.75 1.64 -9.08
CA GLU A 91 13.45 0.35 -8.99
C GLU A 91 13.38 -0.27 -7.59
N GLN A 92 13.36 0.56 -6.53
CA GLN A 92 13.12 0.10 -5.16
C GLN A 92 11.63 -0.24 -4.87
N GLY A 93 10.75 -0.07 -5.85
CA GLY A 93 9.33 -0.42 -5.74
C GLY A 93 8.42 0.75 -5.36
N ALA A 94 8.84 2.01 -5.56
CA ALA A 94 7.93 3.14 -5.54
C ALA A 94 6.94 3.04 -6.71
N LEU A 95 5.69 3.45 -6.47
CA LEU A 95 4.62 3.29 -7.44
C LEU A 95 4.24 4.64 -8.03
N ARG A 96 4.21 4.70 -9.36
CA ARG A 96 3.89 5.92 -10.13
C ARG A 96 2.41 6.25 -10.03
N SER A 97 1.55 5.24 -9.98
CA SER A 97 0.09 5.36 -9.86
C SER A 97 -0.41 5.52 -8.43
N GLN A 98 0.47 5.52 -7.41
CA GLN A 98 0.05 5.75 -6.03
C GLN A 98 -0.39 7.21 -5.86
N PRO A 99 -1.65 7.48 -5.48
CA PRO A 99 -2.13 8.85 -5.31
C PRO A 99 -1.71 9.43 -3.95
N ASP A 100 -1.70 10.75 -3.85
CA ASP A 100 -1.70 11.51 -2.60
C ASP A 100 -3.13 11.64 -2.04
N ALA A 101 -3.32 12.38 -0.95
CA ALA A 101 -4.65 12.57 -0.34
C ALA A 101 -5.63 13.38 -1.21
N ALA A 102 -5.13 14.11 -2.20
CA ALA A 102 -5.93 14.86 -3.17
C ALA A 102 -6.13 14.08 -4.49
N GLY A 103 -5.69 12.82 -4.56
CA GLY A 103 -5.80 11.99 -5.77
C GLY A 103 -4.70 12.24 -6.80
N ARG A 104 -3.66 13.03 -6.49
CA ARG A 104 -2.57 13.36 -7.43
C ARG A 104 -1.45 12.33 -7.33
N THR A 105 -0.87 11.97 -8.45
CA THR A 105 0.35 11.15 -8.53
C THR A 105 1.61 12.02 -8.44
N ALA A 106 2.78 11.37 -8.35
CA ALA A 106 4.06 12.08 -8.47
C ALA A 106 4.22 12.79 -9.82
N TYR A 107 3.67 12.22 -10.90
CA TYR A 107 3.63 12.84 -12.22
C TYR A 107 2.80 14.12 -12.23
N ASP A 108 1.61 14.10 -11.62
CA ASP A 108 0.73 15.27 -11.57
C ASP A 108 1.39 16.43 -10.83
N LEU A 109 2.08 16.15 -9.71
CA LEU A 109 2.88 17.15 -9.00
C LEU A 109 4.03 17.68 -9.86
N ALA A 110 4.70 16.83 -10.63
CA ALA A 110 5.77 17.26 -11.52
C ALA A 110 5.25 18.16 -12.66
N VAL A 111 4.06 17.87 -13.20
CA VAL A 111 3.38 18.72 -14.19
C VAL A 111 3.00 20.06 -13.58
N GLU A 112 2.32 20.05 -12.42
CA GLU A 112 1.88 21.26 -11.70
C GLU A 112 3.05 22.22 -11.44
N HIS A 113 4.22 21.66 -11.09
CA HIS A 113 5.43 22.41 -10.81
C HIS A 113 6.38 22.60 -12.00
N GLN A 114 5.95 22.28 -13.23
CA GLN A 114 6.70 22.51 -14.47
C GLN A 114 8.11 21.90 -14.42
N ARG A 115 8.21 20.64 -13.98
CA ARG A 115 9.50 19.93 -13.92
C ARG A 115 9.96 19.48 -15.31
N SER A 116 11.21 19.02 -15.38
CA SER A 116 11.86 18.68 -16.65
C SER A 116 11.14 17.54 -17.37
N ALA A 117 11.23 17.53 -18.71
CA ALA A 117 10.61 16.50 -19.54
C ALA A 117 11.14 15.10 -19.18
N GLU A 118 12.43 14.98 -18.88
CA GLU A 118 13.06 13.73 -18.48
C GLU A 118 12.46 13.18 -17.17
N LEU A 119 12.14 14.06 -16.21
CA LEU A 119 11.50 13.63 -14.98
C LEU A 119 10.04 13.21 -15.22
N LEU A 120 9.31 13.96 -16.05
CA LEU A 120 7.93 13.64 -16.42
C LEU A 120 7.83 12.26 -17.07
N GLU A 121 8.73 11.94 -17.99
CA GLU A 121 8.75 10.63 -18.65
C GLU A 121 8.98 9.48 -17.65
N VAL A 122 9.88 9.66 -16.68
CA VAL A 122 10.14 8.66 -15.63
C VAL A 122 8.95 8.48 -14.69
N LEU A 123 8.28 9.57 -14.31
CA LEU A 123 7.21 9.55 -13.31
C LEU A 123 5.85 9.11 -13.89
N LYS A 124 5.69 9.11 -15.21
CA LYS A 124 4.42 8.83 -15.87
C LYS A 124 3.87 7.44 -15.46
N PRO A 125 2.66 7.36 -14.88
CA PRO A 125 2.02 6.08 -14.59
C PRO A 125 1.85 5.26 -15.87
N PRO A 126 1.99 3.93 -15.82
CA PRO A 126 1.62 3.09 -16.94
C PRO A 126 0.12 3.22 -17.22
N PRO A 127 -0.32 2.99 -18.47
CA PRO A 127 -1.73 3.03 -18.80
C PRO A 127 -2.55 2.10 -17.89
N ALA A 128 -3.58 2.63 -17.24
CA ALA A 128 -4.54 1.81 -16.53
C ALA A 128 -5.27 0.91 -17.54
N ALA A 129 -5.31 -0.40 -17.28
CA ALA A 129 -6.00 -1.34 -18.15
C ALA A 129 -7.52 -1.33 -17.93
N LEU A 130 -7.97 -0.81 -16.78
CA LEU A 130 -9.37 -0.66 -16.42
C LEU A 130 -9.83 0.78 -16.63
N ASP A 131 -11.09 0.93 -17.01
CA ASP A 131 -11.76 2.23 -17.07
C ASP A 131 -11.94 2.83 -15.65
N PRO A 132 -11.83 4.17 -15.48
CA PRO A 132 -11.95 4.83 -14.19
C PRO A 132 -13.22 4.48 -13.39
N ASP A 133 -14.38 4.33 -14.04
CA ASP A 133 -15.63 4.02 -13.34
C ASP A 133 -15.57 2.62 -12.72
N ARG A 134 -14.94 1.66 -13.42
CA ARG A 134 -14.71 0.32 -12.90
C ARG A 134 -13.73 0.32 -11.73
N VAL A 135 -12.65 1.09 -11.84
CA VAL A 135 -11.66 1.24 -10.75
C VAL A 135 -12.34 1.82 -9.50
N ALA A 136 -13.17 2.85 -9.65
CA ALA A 136 -13.92 3.45 -8.56
C ALA A 136 -14.88 2.44 -7.88
N ALA A 137 -15.62 1.67 -8.69
CA ALA A 137 -16.50 0.62 -8.17
C ALA A 137 -15.73 -0.46 -7.39
N LEU A 138 -14.60 -0.94 -7.94
CA LEU A 138 -13.77 -1.93 -7.26
C LEU A 138 -13.14 -1.38 -5.96
N ASN A 139 -12.68 -0.13 -5.95
CA ASN A 139 -12.17 0.53 -4.75
C ASN A 139 -13.24 0.63 -3.64
N PHE A 140 -14.49 0.92 -4.02
CA PHE A 140 -15.62 0.95 -3.10
C PHE A 140 -15.91 -0.44 -2.51
N GLN A 141 -15.99 -1.47 -3.35
CA GLN A 141 -16.30 -2.82 -2.87
C GLN A 141 -15.17 -3.42 -2.03
N LEU A 142 -13.90 -3.19 -2.41
CA LEU A 142 -12.72 -3.57 -1.62
C LEU A 142 -12.75 -2.91 -0.24
N THR A 143 -13.12 -1.64 -0.19
CA THR A 143 -13.29 -0.87 1.05
C THR A 143 -14.33 -1.52 1.95
N VAL A 144 -15.50 -1.89 1.41
CA VAL A 144 -16.57 -2.56 2.17
C VAL A 144 -16.10 -3.91 2.73
N VAL A 145 -15.46 -4.74 1.90
CA VAL A 145 -14.97 -6.07 2.34
C VAL A 145 -13.92 -5.94 3.44
N ILE A 146 -12.94 -5.05 3.29
CA ILE A 146 -11.90 -4.89 4.32
C ILE A 146 -12.52 -4.36 5.61
N ASP A 147 -13.45 -3.40 5.55
CA ASP A 147 -14.13 -2.88 6.74
C ASP A 147 -14.87 -3.98 7.50
N ASP A 148 -15.69 -4.78 6.81
CA ASP A 148 -16.41 -5.91 7.41
C ASP A 148 -15.46 -6.89 8.12
N LEU A 149 -14.33 -7.19 7.47
CA LEU A 149 -13.34 -8.12 8.00
C LEU A 149 -12.57 -7.60 9.22
N ILE A 150 -12.39 -6.28 9.40
CA ILE A 150 -11.48 -5.77 10.44
C ILE A 150 -12.12 -4.81 11.44
N GLN A 151 -13.34 -4.33 11.21
CA GLN A 151 -13.98 -3.33 12.07
C GLN A 151 -14.04 -3.78 13.54
N HIS A 152 -14.29 -5.06 13.79
CA HIS A 152 -14.35 -5.64 15.13
C HIS A 152 -13.02 -5.56 15.90
N LEU A 153 -11.87 -5.46 15.21
CA LEU A 153 -10.54 -5.34 15.83
C LEU A 153 -10.28 -3.95 16.41
N PHE A 154 -10.95 -2.92 15.90
CA PHE A 154 -10.65 -1.52 16.19
C PHE A 154 -11.70 -0.80 17.06
N ARG A 155 -12.61 -1.54 17.73
CA ARG A 155 -13.62 -1.09 18.73
C ARG A 155 -13.92 0.42 18.70
N ASP A 156 -14.85 0.81 17.82
CA ASP A 156 -15.36 2.19 17.61
C ASP A 156 -14.36 3.21 17.01
N GLY A 157 -13.15 2.78 16.62
CA GLY A 157 -12.19 3.59 15.90
C GLY A 157 -12.59 3.87 14.45
N ASP A 158 -12.32 5.09 13.97
CA ASP A 158 -12.45 5.43 12.56
C ASP A 158 -11.32 4.78 11.74
N LEU A 159 -11.64 3.68 11.05
CA LEU A 159 -10.70 2.95 10.20
C LEU A 159 -10.03 3.85 9.17
N ARG A 160 -10.69 4.90 8.68
CA ARG A 160 -10.13 5.84 7.69
C ARG A 160 -9.08 6.77 8.27
N GLN A 161 -9.09 7.00 9.58
CA GLN A 161 -8.02 7.72 10.28
C GLN A 161 -6.86 6.81 10.65
N MET A 162 -7.12 5.52 10.84
CA MET A 162 -6.14 4.54 11.31
C MET A 162 -5.40 3.85 10.18
N LEU A 163 -6.08 3.59 9.06
CA LEU A 163 -5.60 2.79 7.95
C LEU A 163 -5.90 3.47 6.60
N ARG A 164 -4.99 3.25 5.67
CA ARG A 164 -5.14 3.58 4.25
C ARG A 164 -5.11 2.28 3.48
N TYR A 165 -6.23 1.93 2.88
CA TYR A 165 -6.33 0.74 2.06
C TYR A 165 -5.59 0.92 0.73
N PRO A 166 -5.08 -0.17 0.14
CA PRO A 166 -4.43 -0.12 -1.16
C PRO A 166 -5.45 0.25 -2.24
N PRO A 167 -5.20 1.31 -3.03
CA PRO A 167 -6.04 1.63 -4.17
C PRO A 167 -5.83 0.62 -5.31
N VAL A 168 -6.87 0.30 -6.09
CA VAL A 168 -6.80 -0.66 -7.21
C VAL A 168 -5.79 -0.22 -8.28
N GLU A 169 -5.63 1.08 -8.47
CA GLU A 169 -4.71 1.72 -9.41
C GLU A 169 -3.26 1.22 -9.25
N VAL A 170 -2.83 0.93 -8.02
CA VAL A 170 -1.47 0.47 -7.76
C VAL A 170 -1.23 -0.98 -8.18
N LEU A 171 -2.27 -1.79 -8.29
CA LEU A 171 -2.15 -3.20 -8.68
C LEU A 171 -1.69 -3.36 -10.13
N HIS A 172 -1.93 -2.38 -10.99
CA HIS A 172 -1.47 -2.41 -12.38
C HIS A 172 0.05 -2.33 -12.52
N GLU A 173 0.76 -1.78 -11.53
CA GLU A 173 2.21 -1.62 -11.55
C GLU A 173 2.96 -2.76 -10.86
N LEU A 174 2.26 -3.52 -10.03
CA LEU A 174 2.88 -4.48 -9.14
C LEU A 174 3.18 -5.82 -9.83
N PRO A 175 4.27 -6.50 -9.45
CA PRO A 175 4.53 -7.87 -9.89
C PRO A 175 3.34 -8.78 -9.59
N ARG A 176 2.92 -9.57 -10.58
CA ARG A 176 1.73 -10.44 -10.51
C ARG A 176 0.43 -9.70 -10.14
N LYS A 177 0.42 -8.38 -10.27
CA LYS A 177 -0.70 -7.48 -9.94
C LYS A 177 -1.26 -7.70 -8.54
N GLN A 178 -0.39 -7.93 -7.56
CA GLN A 178 -0.79 -8.22 -6.18
C GLN A 178 0.10 -7.51 -5.15
N LEU A 179 -0.44 -7.32 -3.95
CA LEU A 179 0.28 -6.82 -2.79
C LEU A 179 -0.19 -7.49 -1.50
N TRP A 180 0.58 -7.29 -0.44
CA TRP A 180 0.27 -7.69 0.91
C TRP A 180 -0.07 -6.48 1.77
N PHE A 181 -1.28 -6.42 2.30
CA PHE A 181 -1.72 -5.41 3.25
C PHE A 181 -1.78 -6.01 4.67
N PRO A 182 -0.76 -5.77 5.52
CA PRO A 182 -0.80 -6.19 6.92
C PRO A 182 -1.77 -5.30 7.71
N VAL A 183 -2.46 -5.90 8.66
CA VAL A 183 -3.44 -5.20 9.50
C VAL A 183 -2.97 -5.28 10.96
N PRO A 184 -2.84 -4.14 11.68
CA PRO A 184 -2.56 -4.16 13.12
C PRO A 184 -3.57 -4.99 13.90
N TYR A 185 -3.13 -5.62 14.99
CA TYR A 185 -3.91 -6.56 15.83
C TYR A 185 -4.31 -7.87 15.14
N LEU A 186 -4.46 -7.87 13.82
CA LEU A 186 -4.53 -9.08 13.03
C LEU A 186 -3.13 -9.69 12.95
N TRP A 187 -2.94 -10.91 13.44
CA TRP A 187 -1.67 -11.63 13.28
C TRP A 187 -1.54 -12.17 11.85
N GLY A 188 -1.58 -11.25 10.89
CA GLY A 188 -1.56 -11.49 9.47
C GLY A 188 -2.00 -10.28 8.64
N GLY A 189 -2.88 -10.51 7.67
CA GLY A 189 -3.27 -9.48 6.70
C GLY A 189 -3.97 -10.04 5.49
N PHE A 190 -4.05 -9.23 4.44
CA PHE A 190 -4.72 -9.55 3.20
C PHE A 190 -3.74 -9.51 2.03
N ARG A 191 -3.69 -10.59 1.26
CA ARG A 191 -3.17 -10.54 -0.11
C ARG A 191 -4.29 -10.02 -1.00
N ILE A 192 -4.02 -8.94 -1.70
CA ILE A 192 -4.98 -8.29 -2.61
C ILE A 192 -4.37 -8.35 -4.00
N GLY A 193 -5.09 -8.91 -4.95
CA GLY A 193 -4.64 -9.11 -6.32
C GLY A 193 -5.69 -8.72 -7.36
N LEU A 194 -5.24 -8.27 -8.52
CA LEU A 194 -6.10 -8.01 -9.68
C LEU A 194 -5.97 -9.16 -10.68
N ARG A 195 -7.07 -9.89 -10.90
CA ARG A 195 -7.16 -11.04 -11.81
C ARG A 195 -8.41 -10.91 -12.67
N ASP A 196 -8.26 -11.09 -13.99
CA ASP A 196 -9.38 -11.07 -14.94
C ASP A 196 -10.29 -9.83 -14.80
N ASN A 197 -9.69 -8.67 -14.46
CA ASN A 197 -10.34 -7.37 -14.21
C ASN A 197 -11.18 -7.25 -12.93
N ASP A 198 -11.04 -8.22 -12.02
CA ASP A 198 -11.69 -8.29 -10.71
C ASP A 198 -10.64 -8.40 -9.58
N ILE A 199 -11.05 -8.10 -8.35
CA ILE A 199 -10.15 -8.12 -7.20
C ILE A 199 -10.31 -9.44 -6.43
N GLU A 200 -9.20 -10.15 -6.25
CA GLU A 200 -9.09 -11.27 -5.33
C GLU A 200 -8.53 -10.76 -4.00
N VAL A 201 -9.23 -11.04 -2.90
CA VAL A 201 -8.75 -10.80 -1.54
C VAL A 201 -8.61 -12.15 -0.86
N VAL A 202 -7.41 -12.46 -0.38
CA VAL A 202 -7.16 -13.65 0.45
C VAL A 202 -6.58 -13.20 1.77
N GLY A 203 -7.38 -13.33 2.82
CA GLY A 203 -6.98 -13.10 4.21
C GLY A 203 -6.34 -14.35 4.81
N GLY A 204 -5.30 -14.12 5.61
CA GLY A 204 -4.73 -15.15 6.48
C GLY A 204 -4.36 -14.52 7.80
N TYR A 205 -4.84 -15.10 8.90
CA TYR A 205 -4.53 -14.63 10.24
C TYR A 205 -4.38 -15.79 11.21
N ARG A 206 -3.48 -15.59 12.18
CA ARG A 206 -3.25 -16.54 13.25
C ARG A 206 -4.24 -16.29 14.38
N GLU A 207 -4.93 -17.33 14.80
CA GLU A 207 -5.81 -17.32 15.96
C GLU A 207 -5.21 -18.22 17.05
N LEU A 208 -5.35 -17.81 18.31
CA LEU A 208 -5.06 -18.66 19.47
C LEU A 208 -6.35 -19.35 19.89
N ASP A 209 -6.35 -20.67 19.92
CA ASP A 209 -7.46 -21.40 20.51
C ASP A 209 -7.46 -21.28 22.05
N PRO A 210 -8.54 -21.70 22.74
CA PRO A 210 -8.62 -21.61 24.19
C PRO A 210 -7.56 -22.40 24.97
N VAL A 211 -6.87 -23.35 24.33
CA VAL A 211 -5.79 -24.17 24.92
C VAL A 211 -4.38 -23.66 24.56
N GLY A 212 -4.29 -22.62 23.73
CA GLY A 212 -3.06 -21.89 23.41
C GLY A 212 -2.38 -22.32 22.11
N ASP A 213 -3.00 -23.21 21.33
CA ASP A 213 -2.48 -23.59 20.01
C ASP A 213 -2.80 -22.50 18.98
N VAL A 214 -1.89 -22.32 18.02
CA VAL A 214 -2.02 -21.31 16.96
C VAL A 214 -2.57 -21.96 15.71
N HIS A 215 -3.78 -21.55 15.31
CA HIS A 215 -4.45 -21.97 14.07
C HIS A 215 -4.35 -20.87 13.01
N VAL A 216 -4.39 -21.22 11.73
CA VAL A 216 -4.44 -20.27 10.63
C VAL A 216 -5.84 -20.27 10.04
N ALA A 217 -6.58 -19.21 10.34
CA ALA A 217 -7.85 -18.94 9.69
C ALA A 217 -7.59 -18.22 8.36
N THR A 218 -8.34 -18.62 7.33
CA THR A 218 -8.22 -18.11 5.98
C THR A 218 -9.60 -17.78 5.41
N VAL A 219 -9.66 -16.68 4.67
CA VAL A 219 -10.89 -16.23 4.01
C VAL A 219 -10.54 -15.70 2.62
N GLY A 220 -11.41 -15.94 1.64
CA GLY A 220 -11.21 -15.50 0.27
C GLY A 220 -12.46 -14.84 -0.30
N TYR A 221 -12.29 -13.68 -0.92
CA TYR A 221 -13.33 -12.97 -1.66
C TYR A 221 -12.90 -12.74 -3.11
N LEU A 222 -13.86 -12.88 -4.00
CA LEU A 222 -13.80 -12.29 -5.34
C LEU A 222 -14.68 -11.04 -5.33
N ILE A 223 -14.14 -9.93 -5.81
CA ILE A 223 -14.81 -8.63 -5.81
C ILE A 223 -14.94 -8.15 -7.24
N THR A 224 -16.17 -8.00 -7.69
CA THR A 224 -16.53 -7.41 -8.97
C THR A 224 -17.16 -6.02 -8.73
N PRO A 225 -17.39 -5.21 -9.78
CA PRO A 225 -18.09 -3.93 -9.65
C PRO A 225 -19.49 -4.05 -9.04
N GLU A 226 -20.16 -5.18 -9.30
CA GLU A 226 -21.53 -5.46 -8.84
C GLU A 226 -21.58 -5.88 -7.37
N GLY A 227 -20.48 -6.42 -6.82
CA GLY A 227 -20.37 -6.74 -5.41
C GLY A 227 -19.33 -7.82 -5.09
N PRO A 228 -19.06 -8.03 -3.80
CA PRO A 228 -18.20 -9.10 -3.34
C PRO A 228 -18.94 -10.43 -3.25
N SER A 229 -18.22 -11.52 -3.51
CA SER A 229 -18.64 -12.90 -3.29
C SER A 229 -17.57 -13.62 -2.49
N GLN A 230 -17.92 -14.21 -1.35
CA GLN A 230 -17.01 -15.08 -0.61
C GLN A 230 -16.82 -16.36 -1.41
N VAL A 231 -15.58 -16.69 -1.75
CA VAL A 231 -15.22 -17.83 -2.59
C VAL A 231 -14.46 -18.91 -1.83
N TYR A 232 -13.96 -18.59 -0.64
CA TYR A 232 -13.19 -19.51 0.19
C TYR A 232 -13.29 -19.16 1.67
N GLU A 233 -13.37 -20.19 2.52
CA GLU A 233 -13.22 -20.11 3.97
C GLU A 233 -12.55 -21.40 4.44
N GLY A 234 -11.54 -21.27 5.30
CA GLY A 234 -10.79 -22.41 5.82
C GLY A 234 -10.27 -22.14 7.22
N TYR A 235 -10.33 -23.17 8.06
CA TYR A 235 -9.79 -23.19 9.43
C TYR A 235 -8.82 -24.38 9.51
N GLU A 236 -7.53 -24.12 9.65
CA GLU A 236 -6.47 -25.14 9.76
C GLU A 236 -5.68 -25.03 11.05
#